data_AF-A0A538AWE5-F1
#
_entry.id   AF-A0A538AWE5-F1
#
_cell.length_a   1.000
_cell.length_b   1.000
_cell.length_c   1.000
_cell.angle_alpha   90.00
_cell.angle_beta   90.00
_cell.angle_gamma   90.00
#
_symmetry.space_group_name_H-M   'P 1'
#
loop_
_entity.id
_entity.type
_entity.pdbx_description
1 polymer ?
#
loop_
_entity_poly.entity_id
_entity_poly.type
_entity_poly.pdbx_seq_one_letter_code
_entity_poly.pdbx_strand_id
1 'polypeptide(L)' 'MIWDFAGEAVPPDVRDDLHRLLDDVCGGALGDSLRLMLDRFELDALRARTEHLLATGVLPEPDRDYHSYPWPTI' A
#
# COMPACT_ATOMS: atom_id res chain seq x y z
N MET A 1 8.23 8.77 -14.64
CA MET A 1 8.80 8.48 -13.31
C MET A 1 7.78 7.67 -12.51
N ILE A 2 8.17 6.93 -11.48
CA ILE A 2 7.20 6.19 -10.61
C ILE A 2 6.20 7.09 -9.87
N TRP A 3 6.42 8.42 -9.89
CA TRP A 3 5.58 9.42 -9.24
C TRP A 3 4.72 10.24 -10.20
N ASP A 4 4.60 9.83 -11.48
CA ASP A 4 3.82 10.59 -12.47
C ASP A 4 2.33 10.72 -12.09
N PHE A 5 1.84 9.86 -11.18
CA PHE A 5 0.45 9.79 -10.73
C PHE A 5 0.23 10.32 -9.30
N ALA A 6 1.24 10.93 -8.68
CA ALA A 6 1.13 11.43 -7.31
C ALA A 6 0.01 12.48 -7.19
N GLY A 7 -0.86 12.34 -6.18
CA GLY A 7 -2.02 13.21 -5.96
C GLY A 7 -3.22 12.93 -6.87
N GLU A 8 -3.11 12.01 -7.82
CA GLU A 8 -4.25 11.61 -8.66
C GLU A 8 -5.24 10.73 -7.88
N ALA A 9 -6.50 10.71 -8.34
CA ALA A 9 -7.50 9.80 -7.78
C ALA A 9 -7.10 8.34 -8.02
N VAL A 10 -7.29 7.50 -7.00
CA VAL A 10 -7.06 6.06 -7.12
C VAL A 10 -8.03 5.50 -8.17
N PRO A 11 -7.53 4.83 -9.22
CA PRO A 11 -8.38 4.22 -10.23
C PRO A 11 -9.38 3.22 -9.60
N PRO A 12 -10.63 3.13 -10.11
CA PRO A 12 -11.65 2.27 -9.50
C PRO A 12 -11.26 0.79 -9.42
N ASP A 13 -10.59 0.27 -10.45
CA ASP A 13 -10.04 -1.09 -10.48
C ASP A 13 -8.99 -1.32 -9.39
N VAL A 14 -8.08 -0.36 -9.21
CA VAL A 14 -7.09 -0.40 -8.12
C VAL A 14 -7.79 -0.33 -6.76
N ARG A 15 -8.85 0.47 -6.62
CA ARG A 15 -9.64 0.55 -5.39
C ARG A 15 -10.29 -0.79 -5.03
N ASP A 16 -10.85 -1.48 -6.02
CA ASP A 16 -11.44 -2.81 -5.84
C ASP A 16 -10.38 -3.84 -5.43
N ASP A 17 -9.20 -3.79 -6.05
CA ASP A 17 -8.07 -4.64 -5.68
C ASP A 17 -7.57 -4.36 -4.25
N LEU A 18 -7.53 -3.10 -3.82
CA LEU A 18 -7.18 -2.73 -2.44
C LEU A 18 -8.20 -3.25 -1.42
N HIS A 19 -9.50 -3.24 -1.74
CA HIS A 19 -10.52 -3.87 -0.90
C HIS A 19 -10.29 -5.38 -0.77
N ARG A 20 -10.05 -6.06 -1.90
CA ARG A 20 -9.76 -7.51 -1.91
C ARG A 20 -8.49 -7.85 -1.13
N LEU A 21 -7.45 -7.02 -1.27
CA LEU A 21 -6.20 -7.16 -0.53
C LEU A 21 -6.46 -7.10 0.98
N LEU A 22 -7.25 -6.13 1.45
CA LEU A 22 -7.57 -5.97 2.87
C LEU A 22 -8.30 -7.19 3.44
N ASP A 23 -9.28 -7.70 2.70
CA ASP A 23 -10.04 -8.89 3.10
C ASP A 23 -9.13 -10.14 3.19
N ASP A 24 -8.28 -10.36 2.18
CA ASP A 24 -7.38 -11.52 2.12
C ASP A 24 -6.26 -11.43 3.17
N VAL A 25 -5.75 -10.23 3.46
CA VAL A 25 -4.76 -10.02 4.54
C VAL A 25 -5.37 -10.31 5.92
N CYS A 26 -6.65 -9.99 6.13
CA CYS A 26 -7.31 -10.18 7.42
C CYS A 26 -7.76 -11.62 7.68
N GLY A 27 -8.13 -12.38 6.64
CA GLY A 27 -8.76 -13.69 6.83
C GLY A 27 -8.55 -14.70 5.71
N GLY A 28 -7.66 -14.43 4.75
CA GLY A 28 -7.40 -15.32 3.63
C GLY A 28 -5.97 -15.86 3.57
N ALA A 29 -5.72 -16.61 2.49
CA ALA A 29 -4.47 -17.35 2.29
C ALA A 29 -3.26 -16.42 2.12
N LEU A 30 -3.47 -15.20 1.60
CA LEU A 30 -2.41 -14.21 1.51
C LEU A 30 -1.98 -13.75 2.90
N GLY A 31 -2.93 -13.44 3.79
CA GLY A 31 -2.64 -13.09 5.18
C GLY A 31 -1.87 -14.20 5.91
N ASP A 32 -2.25 -15.46 5.68
CA ASP A 32 -1.52 -16.63 6.21
C ASP A 32 -0.08 -16.69 5.72
N SER A 33 0.13 -16.48 4.42
CA SER A 33 1.45 -16.52 3.80
C SER A 33 2.34 -15.37 4.27
N LEU A 34 1.78 -14.15 4.36
CA LEU A 34 2.52 -12.96 4.80
C LEU A 34 2.94 -13.07 6.27
N ARG A 35 2.12 -13.68 7.14
CA ARG A 35 2.48 -13.94 8.56
C ARG A 35 3.71 -14.83 8.75
N LEU A 36 4.13 -15.55 7.71
CA LEU A 36 5.37 -16.35 7.74
C LEU A 36 6.62 -15.54 7.35
N MET A 37 6.44 -14.37 6.74
CA MET A 37 7.54 -13.56 6.18
C MET A 37 7.68 -12.18 6.84
N LEU A 38 6.56 -11.63 7.33
CA LEU A 38 6.47 -10.31 7.93
C LEU A 38 6.12 -10.44 9.40
N ASP A 39 6.66 -9.52 10.20
CA ASP A 39 6.23 -9.42 11.58
C ASP A 39 4.83 -8.77 11.70
N ARG A 40 4.28 -8.82 12.91
CA ARG A 40 2.96 -8.25 13.21
C ARG A 40 2.87 -6.75 12.94
N PHE A 41 3.93 -6.00 13.22
CA PHE A 41 3.95 -4.54 13.04
C PHE A 41 4.00 -4.18 11.56
N GLU A 42 4.73 -4.94 10.76
CA GLU A 42 4.78 -4.78 9.31
C GLU A 42 3.41 -5.07 8.67
N LEU A 43 2.73 -6.13 9.12
CA LEU A 43 1.37 -6.46 8.68
C LEU A 43 0.35 -5.41 9.09
N ASP A 44 0.41 -4.94 10.34
CA ASP A 44 -0.46 -3.86 10.82
C ASP A 44 -0.20 -2.56 10.02
N ALA A 45 1.06 -2.27 9.70
CA ALA A 45 1.42 -1.11 8.90
C ALA A 45 1.03 -1.24 7.42
N LEU A 46 1.00 -2.45 6.85
CA LEU A 46 0.43 -2.71 5.53
C LEU A 46 -1.06 -2.39 5.54
N ARG A 47 -1.82 -2.98 6.48
CA ARG A 47 -3.26 -2.76 6.61
C ARG A 47 -3.60 -1.29 6.80
N ALA A 48 -2.93 -0.62 7.73
CA ALA A 48 -3.16 0.80 8.01
C ALA A 48 -2.90 1.68 6.77
N ARG A 49 -1.88 1.38 5.96
CA ARG A 49 -1.61 2.11 4.72
C ARG A 49 -2.66 1.84 3.65
N THR A 50 -3.11 0.59 3.49
CA THR A 50 -4.18 0.24 2.56
C THR A 50 -5.51 0.92 2.95
N GLU A 51 -5.87 0.88 4.23
CA GLU A 51 -7.06 1.56 4.76
C GLU A 51 -6.98 3.08 4.54
N HIS A 52 -5.82 3.68 4.81
CA HIS A 52 -5.58 5.09 4.55
C HIS A 52 -5.78 5.45 3.07
N LEU A 53 -5.21 4.65 2.15
CA LEU A 53 -5.34 4.88 0.71
C LEU A 53 -6.78 4.76 0.21
N LEU A 54 -7.55 3.80 0.75
CA LEU A 54 -8.97 3.66 0.45
C LEU A 54 -9.81 4.83 1.01
N ALA A 55 -9.43 5.34 2.19
CA ALA A 55 -10.11 6.45 2.84
C ALA A 55 -9.85 7.79 2.13
N THR A 56 -8.61 8.06 1.73
CA THR A 56 -8.25 9.28 0.99
C THR A 56 -8.69 9.21 -0.46
N GLY A 57 -8.64 8.02 -1.07
CA GLY A 57 -8.97 7.82 -2.48
C GLY A 57 -8.03 8.54 -3.45
N VAL A 58 -6.87 9.00 -2.98
CA VAL A 58 -5.85 9.67 -3.78
C VAL A 58 -4.49 9.05 -3.55
N LEU A 59 -3.70 8.93 -4.62
CA LEU A 59 -2.34 8.40 -4.56
C LEU A 59 -1.45 9.36 -3.75
N PRO A 60 -0.62 8.84 -2.84
CA PRO A 60 0.15 9.69 -1.94
C PRO A 60 1.19 10.52 -2.70
N GLU A 61 1.38 11.76 -2.26
CA GLU A 61 2.54 12.55 -2.69
C GLU A 61 3.81 12.02 -2.00
N PRO A 62 4.98 12.06 -2.69
CA PRO A 62 6.24 11.81 -2.03
C PRO A 62 6.44 12.87 -0.93
N ASP A 63 6.96 12.42 0.21
CA ASP A 63 7.30 13.31 1.31
C ASP A 63 8.34 14.34 0.83
N ARG A 64 8.03 15.63 1.01
CA ARG A 64 8.88 16.73 0.55
C ARG A 64 10.17 16.85 1.37
N ASP A 65 10.13 16.39 2.61
CA ASP A 65 11.25 16.48 3.56
C ASP A 65 12.12 15.20 3.55
N TYR A 66 11.69 14.15 2.83
CA TYR A 66 12.41 12.88 2.74
C TYR A 66 12.89 12.60 1.31
N HIS A 67 14.16 12.22 1.17
CA HIS A 67 14.72 11.89 -0.14
C HIS A 67 14.21 10.53 -0.62
N SER A 68 13.54 10.50 -1.78
CA SER A 68 13.28 9.25 -2.49
C SER A 68 14.62 8.65 -2.95
N TYR A 69 15.02 7.52 -2.36
CA TYR A 69 16.19 6.78 -2.82
C TYR A 69 15.85 6.09 -4.16
N PRO A 70 16.68 6.25 -5.21
CA PRO A 70 16.43 5.58 -6.48
C PRO A 70 16.58 4.07 -6.30
N TRP A 71 15.59 3.31 -6.79
CA TRP A 71 15.65 1.85 -6.85
C TRP A 71 16.03 1.40 -8.28
N PRO A 72 16.89 0.38 -8.45
CA PRO A 72 17.67 -0.27 -7.39
C PRO A 72 18.75 0.66 -6.85
N THR A 73 19.07 0.51 -5.57
CA THR A 73 20.24 1.17 -4.97
C THR A 73 21.49 0.67 -5.69
N ILE A 74 21.97 1.46 -6.65
CA ILE A 74 23.27 1.30 -7.30
C ILE A 74 24.40 1.85 -6.42
#